data_AF-A0A8J8FPN8-F1
#
_entry.id   AF-A0A8J8FPN8-F1
#
_cell.length_a   1.000
_cell.length_b   1.000
_cell.length_c   1.000
_cell.angle_alpha   90.00
_cell.angle_beta   90.00
_cell.angle_gamma   90.00
#
_symmetry.space_group_name_H-M   'P 1'
#
loop_
_entity.id
_entity.type
_entity.pdbx_description
1 polymer ?
#
loop_
_entity_poly.entity_id
_entity_poly.type
_entity_poly.pdbx_seq_one_letter_code
_entity_poly.pdbx_strand_id
1 'polypeptide(L)'
;MKKSSRLSRHLQIRSFKNTFFQFNDLPFKGLLPDHLIEAIHQSGDVRNTVFTPLVTLRAFLFQVLSSTGACKEAVAHVLIERIGQDYSANSMNTGPYCKARLRLLLSHLKEAVTSSGQVLHEQASDSWLWNGYRVMLVDGTTLLMPDTDNNQKTY
;
A
#
# COMPACT_ATOMS: atom_id res chain seq x y z
N MET A 1 -20.93 17.77 -30.16
CA MET A 1 -20.98 17.60 -28.69
C MET A 1 -20.54 16.18 -28.34
N LYS A 2 -19.28 15.96 -27.94
CA LYS A 2 -18.83 14.65 -27.44
C LYS A 2 -19.21 14.53 -25.96
N LYS A 3 -20.18 13.68 -25.63
CA LYS A 3 -20.50 13.33 -24.23
C LYS A 3 -19.32 12.53 -23.67
N SER A 4 -18.44 13.20 -22.93
CA SER A 4 -17.45 12.53 -22.09
C SER A 4 -18.20 11.81 -20.97
N SER A 5 -18.29 10.48 -21.04
CA SER A 5 -18.83 9.65 -19.98
C SER A 5 -17.84 9.65 -18.82
N ARG A 6 -17.87 10.68 -17.98
CA ARG A 6 -17.11 10.70 -16.74
C ARG A 6 -17.61 9.53 -15.89
N LEU A 7 -16.76 8.50 -15.74
CA LEU A 7 -16.98 7.44 -14.77
C LEU A 7 -17.29 8.07 -13.40
N SER A 8 -18.19 7.46 -12.63
CA SER A 8 -18.43 7.93 -11.27
C SER A 8 -17.12 7.91 -10.48
N ARG A 9 -16.95 8.84 -9.53
CA ARG A 9 -15.73 8.95 -8.70
C ARG A 9 -15.35 7.59 -8.08
N HIS A 10 -16.33 6.79 -7.68
CA HIS A 10 -16.13 5.43 -7.18
C HIS A 10 -15.52 4.48 -8.22
N LEU A 11 -15.97 4.53 -9.47
CA LEU A 11 -15.39 3.73 -10.56
C LEU A 11 -13.99 4.22 -10.93
N GLN A 12 -13.73 5.52 -10.87
CA GLN A 12 -12.38 6.09 -11.07
C GLN A 12 -11.42 5.62 -9.97
N ILE A 13 -11.83 5.70 -8.70
CA ILE A 13 -11.04 5.21 -7.56
C ILE A 13 -10.80 3.70 -7.69
N ARG A 14 -11.83 2.93 -8.02
CA ARG A 14 -11.72 1.47 -8.22
C ARG A 14 -10.77 1.13 -9.38
N SER A 15 -10.88 1.84 -10.50
CA SER A 15 -9.99 1.66 -11.65
C SER A 15 -8.56 2.00 -11.28
N PHE A 16 -8.32 3.12 -10.59
CA PHE A 16 -7.00 3.52 -10.12
C PHE A 16 -6.38 2.47 -9.18
N LYS A 17 -7.15 1.99 -8.21
CA LYS A 17 -6.72 0.90 -7.30
C LYS A 17 -6.29 -0.35 -8.09
N ASN A 18 -7.05 -0.72 -9.12
CA ASN A 18 -6.72 -1.88 -9.95
C ASN A 18 -5.48 -1.65 -10.83
N THR A 19 -5.28 -0.44 -11.35
CA THR A 19 -4.13 -0.08 -12.18
C THR A 19 -2.85 0.04 -11.36
N PHE A 20 -2.91 0.52 -10.12
CA PHE A 20 -1.76 0.70 -9.24
C PHE A 20 -0.92 -0.59 -9.07
N PHE A 21 -1.57 -1.76 -9.11
CA PHE A 21 -0.90 -3.05 -8.95
C PHE A 21 -0.52 -3.75 -10.28
N GLN A 22 -0.79 -3.13 -11.42
CA GLN A 22 -0.44 -3.65 -12.75
C GLN A 22 0.90 -3.12 -13.27
N PHE A 23 1.57 -2.22 -12.53
CA PHE A 23 2.88 -1.71 -12.92
C PHE A 23 3.97 -2.74 -12.63
N ASN A 24 4.84 -2.99 -13.63
CA ASN A 24 5.95 -3.94 -13.54
C ASN A 24 7.16 -3.38 -12.77
N ASP A 25 7.25 -2.07 -12.56
CA ASP A 25 8.30 -1.46 -11.75
C ASP A 25 8.04 -1.68 -10.24
N LEU A 26 9.09 -1.53 -9.42
CA LEU A 26 8.94 -1.47 -7.96
C LEU A 26 7.83 -0.45 -7.64
N PRO A 27 6.72 -0.85 -6.99
CA PRO A 27 5.54 0.00 -6.80
C PRO A 27 5.80 1.22 -5.92
N PHE A 28 7.00 1.30 -5.33
CA PHE A 28 7.44 2.35 -4.43
C PHE A 28 8.34 3.37 -5.10
N LYS A 29 8.83 3.12 -6.32
CA LYS A 29 9.77 4.02 -6.99
C LYS A 29 9.08 5.35 -7.27
N GLY A 30 9.63 6.44 -6.75
CA GLY A 30 9.04 7.78 -6.82
C GLY A 30 7.89 8.03 -5.84
N LEU A 31 7.46 7.02 -5.08
CA LEU A 31 6.50 7.16 -3.98
C LEU A 31 7.20 7.24 -2.63
N LEU A 32 8.19 6.36 -2.41
CA LEU A 32 9.00 6.34 -1.19
C LEU A 32 10.42 6.86 -1.49
N PRO A 33 11.06 7.56 -0.54
CA PRO A 33 12.48 7.88 -0.64
C PRO A 33 13.35 6.62 -0.77
N ASP A 34 14.43 6.70 -1.56
CA ASP A 34 15.32 5.56 -1.82
C ASP A 34 15.94 5.01 -0.53
N HIS A 35 16.34 5.88 0.40
CA HIS A 35 16.90 5.48 1.70
C HIS A 35 15.92 4.64 2.53
N LEU A 36 14.62 4.91 2.40
CA LEU A 36 13.58 4.17 3.12
C LEU A 36 13.30 2.82 2.45
N ILE A 37 13.35 2.76 1.12
CA ILE A 37 13.27 1.49 0.37
C ILE A 37 14.41 0.56 0.80
N GLU A 38 15.63 1.09 0.90
CA GLU A 38 16.79 0.34 1.39
C GLU A 38 16.62 -0.12 2.84
N ALA A 39 16.18 0.77 3.73
CA ALA A 39 15.94 0.43 5.14
C ALA A 39 14.88 -0.67 5.31
N ILE A 40 13.78 -0.60 4.54
CA ILE A 40 12.75 -1.65 4.54
C ILE A 40 13.33 -2.95 4.00
N HIS A 41 14.07 -2.90 2.90
CA HIS A 41 14.71 -4.08 2.32
C HIS A 41 15.64 -4.78 3.31
N GLN A 42 16.41 -4.01 4.08
CA GLN A 42 17.37 -4.52 5.08
C GLN A 42 16.72 -4.99 6.39
N SER A 43 15.50 -4.55 6.71
CA SER A 43 14.80 -4.95 7.94
C SER A 43 14.33 -6.43 7.97
N GLY A 44 14.44 -7.14 6.85
CA GLY A 44 14.04 -8.54 6.73
C GLY A 44 15.17 -9.52 6.99
N ASP A 45 14.82 -10.65 7.61
CA ASP A 45 15.70 -11.82 7.67
C ASP A 45 16.03 -12.33 6.25
N VAL A 46 17.32 -12.55 5.97
CA VAL A 46 17.92 -12.83 4.64
C VAL A 46 17.58 -14.23 4.11
N ARG A 47 16.64 -14.95 4.74
CA ARG A 47 16.18 -16.23 4.20
C ARG A 47 15.58 -15.98 2.81
N ASN A 48 16.04 -16.74 1.81
CA ASN A 48 15.47 -16.80 0.46
C ASN A 48 13.99 -17.21 0.54
N THR A 49 13.13 -16.23 0.76
CA THR A 49 11.69 -16.39 0.91
C THR A 49 11.01 -15.50 -0.11
N VAL A 50 9.89 -15.98 -0.66
CA VAL A 50 9.10 -15.21 -1.63
C VAL A 50 8.65 -13.86 -1.05
N PHE A 51 8.32 -13.85 0.25
CA PHE A 51 7.83 -12.67 0.96
C PHE A 51 8.99 -11.90 1.61
N THR A 52 9.84 -11.31 0.79
CA THR A 52 10.81 -10.29 1.25
C THR A 52 10.08 -9.07 1.83
N PRO A 53 10.75 -8.17 2.57
CA PRO A 53 10.08 -6.99 3.13
C PRO A 53 9.34 -6.14 2.09
N LEU A 54 9.95 -5.89 0.92
CA LEU A 54 9.33 -5.10 -0.14
C LEU A 54 8.15 -5.82 -0.81
N VAL A 55 8.27 -7.13 -1.05
CA VAL A 55 7.14 -7.94 -1.57
C VAL A 55 6.00 -7.96 -0.55
N THR A 56 6.33 -8.08 0.74
CA THR A 56 5.36 -8.09 1.84
C THR A 56 4.65 -6.74 1.97
N LEU A 57 5.38 -5.63 1.88
CA LEU A 57 4.79 -4.30 1.91
C LEU A 57 3.83 -4.10 0.75
N ARG A 58 4.21 -4.50 -0.47
CA ARG A 58 3.34 -4.43 -1.65
C ARG A 58 2.09 -5.28 -1.49
N ALA A 59 2.24 -6.53 -1.06
CA ALA A 59 1.13 -7.43 -0.80
C ALA A 59 0.20 -6.89 0.30
N PHE A 60 0.74 -6.21 1.30
CA PHE A 60 -0.04 -5.58 2.36
C PHE A 60 -0.84 -4.39 1.85
N LEU A 61 -0.25 -3.51 1.03
CA LEU A 61 -1.00 -2.44 0.37
C LEU A 61 -2.11 -3.01 -0.53
N PHE A 62 -1.82 -4.08 -1.28
CA PHE A 62 -2.84 -4.78 -2.08
C PHE A 62 -3.97 -5.28 -1.21
N GLN A 63 -3.65 -5.94 -0.09
CA GLN A 63 -4.65 -6.42 0.86
C GLN A 63 -5.55 -5.28 1.34
N VAL A 64 -4.97 -4.15 1.78
CA VAL A 64 -5.72 -3.01 2.32
C VAL A 64 -6.58 -2.34 1.24
N LEU A 65 -6.11 -2.30 -0.01
CA LEU A 65 -6.83 -1.69 -1.11
C LEU A 65 -7.89 -2.60 -1.73
N SER A 66 -7.78 -3.92 -1.56
CA SER A 66 -8.78 -4.91 -1.98
C SER A 66 -10.14 -4.69 -1.29
N SER A 67 -11.22 -5.01 -2.00
CA SER A 67 -12.58 -4.96 -1.46
C SER A 67 -12.85 -5.95 -0.33
N THR A 68 -12.12 -7.07 -0.28
CA THR A 68 -12.36 -8.11 0.75
C THR A 68 -11.35 -8.04 1.90
N GLY A 69 -10.20 -7.41 1.70
CA GLY A 69 -9.13 -7.38 2.71
C GLY A 69 -8.48 -8.73 2.98
N ALA A 70 -8.72 -9.76 2.16
CA ALA A 70 -8.31 -11.13 2.46
C ALA A 70 -6.80 -11.37 2.23
N CYS A 71 -6.12 -12.00 3.22
CA CYS A 71 -4.73 -12.42 3.05
C CYS A 71 -4.53 -13.37 1.86
N LYS A 72 -5.53 -14.22 1.58
CA LYS A 72 -5.47 -15.19 0.47
C LYS A 72 -5.41 -14.50 -0.88
N GLU A 73 -6.10 -13.37 -1.05
CA GLU A 73 -6.04 -12.59 -2.29
C GLU A 73 -4.67 -11.91 -2.46
N ALA A 74 -4.10 -11.35 -1.40
CA ALA A 74 -2.76 -10.78 -1.44
C ALA A 74 -1.69 -11.83 -1.84
N VAL A 75 -1.80 -13.04 -1.30
CA VAL A 75 -0.93 -14.17 -1.68
C VAL A 75 -1.16 -14.61 -3.13
N ALA A 76 -2.41 -14.65 -3.59
CA ALA A 76 -2.75 -14.95 -4.98
C ALA A 76 -2.15 -13.91 -5.94
N HIS A 77 -2.20 -12.63 -5.59
CA HIS A 77 -1.64 -11.57 -6.40
C HIS A 77 -0.13 -11.72 -6.58
N VAL A 78 0.60 -12.01 -5.49
CA VAL A 78 2.04 -12.30 -5.56
C VAL A 78 2.33 -13.53 -6.42
N LEU A 79 1.48 -14.56 -6.35
CA LEU A 79 1.61 -15.76 -7.20
C LEU A 79 1.47 -15.41 -8.67
N ILE A 80 0.42 -14.68 -9.05
CA ILE A 80 0.16 -14.28 -10.44
C ILE A 80 1.32 -13.45 -10.99
N GLU A 81 1.82 -12.49 -10.20
CA GLU A 81 2.94 -11.64 -10.60
C GLU A 81 4.22 -12.45 -10.83
N ARG A 82 4.53 -13.40 -9.94
CA ARG A 82 5.69 -14.28 -10.09
C ARG A 82 5.62 -15.11 -11.37
N ILE A 83 4.45 -15.69 -11.66
CA ILE A 83 4.24 -16.44 -12.90
C ILE A 83 4.40 -15.51 -14.11
N GLY A 84 3.87 -14.28 -14.05
CA GLY A 84 4.02 -13.28 -15.11
C GLY A 84 5.46 -12.80 -15.34
N GLN A 85 6.35 -13.00 -14.37
CA GLN A 85 7.78 -12.70 -14.44
C GLN A 85 8.64 -13.97 -14.64
N ASP A 86 8.03 -15.09 -15.06
CA ASP A 86 8.70 -16.39 -15.28
C ASP A 86 9.41 -16.97 -14.03
N TYR A 87 9.02 -16.55 -12.83
CA TYR A 87 9.45 -17.16 -11.57
C TYR A 87 8.54 -18.33 -11.16
N SER A 88 9.07 -19.21 -10.31
CA SER A 88 8.27 -20.29 -9.71
C SER A 88 7.12 -19.74 -8.86
N ALA A 89 5.93 -20.34 -9.02
CA ALA A 89 4.76 -20.01 -8.23
C ALA A 89 5.02 -20.23 -6.72
N ASN A 90 4.51 -19.33 -5.89
CA ASN A 90 4.51 -19.54 -4.44
C ASN A 90 3.34 -20.42 -3.99
N SER A 91 3.43 -20.94 -2.77
CA SER A 91 2.29 -21.60 -2.12
C SER A 91 1.15 -20.62 -1.88
N MET A 92 -0.09 -21.11 -1.97
CA MET A 92 -1.31 -20.39 -1.60
C MET A 92 -1.54 -20.32 -0.07
N ASN A 93 -0.64 -20.89 0.73
CA ASN A 93 -0.68 -20.76 2.19
C ASN A 93 -0.42 -19.30 2.61
N THR A 94 -1.30 -18.73 3.44
CA THR A 94 -1.18 -17.36 3.95
C THR A 94 -0.19 -17.22 5.10
N GLY A 95 0.18 -18.31 5.76
CA GLY A 95 1.06 -18.31 6.93
C GLY A 95 2.40 -17.58 6.70
N PRO A 96 3.16 -17.86 5.63
CA PRO A 96 4.40 -17.15 5.32
C PRO A 96 4.20 -15.64 5.16
N TYR A 97 3.16 -15.23 4.42
CA TYR A 97 2.81 -13.82 4.24
C TYR A 97 2.45 -13.14 5.57
N CYS A 98 1.57 -13.74 6.38
CA CYS A 98 1.19 -13.18 7.67
C CYS A 98 2.39 -13.03 8.61
N LYS A 99 3.31 -14.01 8.64
CA LYS A 99 4.54 -13.95 9.44
C LYS A 99 5.50 -12.88 8.94
N ALA A 100 5.64 -12.72 7.62
CA ALA A 100 6.47 -11.67 7.04
C ALA A 100 5.89 -10.28 7.34
N ARG A 101 4.57 -10.11 7.26
CA ARG A 101 3.88 -8.84 7.55
C ARG A 101 4.13 -8.35 8.98
N LEU A 102 4.17 -9.28 9.94
CA LEU A 102 4.49 -8.95 11.35
C LEU A 102 5.93 -8.45 11.56
N ARG A 103 6.83 -8.66 10.60
CA ARG A 103 8.23 -8.20 10.67
C ARG A 103 8.42 -6.80 10.09
N LEU A 104 7.42 -6.24 9.42
CA LEU A 104 7.47 -4.86 8.93
C LEU A 104 7.54 -3.92 10.14
N LEU A 105 8.59 -3.11 10.20
CA LEU A 105 8.79 -2.17 11.29
C LEU A 105 7.80 -1.01 11.20
N LEU A 106 7.07 -0.76 12.28
CA LEU A 106 6.11 0.33 12.35
C LEU A 106 6.76 1.70 12.11
N SER A 107 8.02 1.90 12.54
CA SER A 107 8.78 3.13 12.26
C SER A 107 8.92 3.39 10.77
N HIS A 108 9.32 2.38 9.98
CA HIS A 108 9.43 2.50 8.53
C HIS A 108 8.09 2.77 7.86
N LEU A 109 7.00 2.15 8.35
CA LEU A 109 5.66 2.42 7.82
C LEU A 109 5.20 3.85 8.11
N LYS A 110 5.46 4.37 9.32
CA LYS A 110 5.16 5.75 9.69
C LYS A 110 5.96 6.74 8.84
N GLU A 111 7.25 6.49 8.65
CA GLU A 111 8.10 7.31 7.79
C GLU A 111 7.63 7.28 6.34
N ALA A 112 7.23 6.12 5.82
CA ALA A 112 6.70 5.96 4.47
C ALA A 112 5.46 6.82 4.25
N VAL A 113 4.51 6.79 5.19
CA VAL A 113 3.27 7.59 5.13
C VAL A 113 3.57 9.08 5.22
N THR A 114 4.39 9.51 6.18
CA THR A 114 4.70 10.93 6.37
C THR A 114 5.49 11.51 5.20
N SER A 115 6.51 10.80 4.72
CA SER A 115 7.33 11.25 3.57
C SER A 115 6.51 11.33 2.29
N SER A 116 5.72 10.30 1.97
CA SER A 116 4.82 10.32 0.80
C SER A 116 3.82 11.47 0.89
N GLY A 117 3.23 11.68 2.08
CA GLY A 117 2.29 12.76 2.34
C GLY A 117 2.92 14.14 2.16
N GLN A 118 4.15 14.33 2.65
CA GLN A 118 4.88 15.58 2.48
C GLN A 118 5.18 15.88 1.01
N VAL A 119 5.67 14.89 0.25
CA VAL A 119 5.95 15.05 -1.18
C VAL A 119 4.67 15.43 -1.95
N LEU A 120 3.57 14.71 -1.70
CA LEU A 120 2.28 15.04 -2.33
C LEU A 120 1.78 16.43 -1.95
N HIS A 121 2.01 16.83 -0.70
CA HIS A 121 1.63 18.13 -0.18
C HIS A 121 2.44 19.27 -0.82
N GLU A 122 3.73 19.08 -1.03
CA GLU A 122 4.62 20.04 -1.71
C GLU A 122 4.33 20.16 -3.21
N GLN A 123 3.83 19.08 -3.84
CA GLN A 123 3.43 19.08 -5.25
C GLN A 123 2.01 19.62 -5.49
N ALA A 124 1.23 19.88 -4.44
CA ALA A 124 -0.13 20.39 -4.57
C ALA A 124 -0.12 21.80 -5.18
N SER A 125 -0.98 22.03 -6.18
CA SER A 125 -1.05 23.33 -6.84
C SER A 125 -1.64 24.41 -5.93
N ASP A 126 -1.05 25.60 -5.93
CA ASP A 126 -1.61 26.78 -5.27
C ASP A 126 -3.03 27.12 -5.76
N SER A 127 -3.39 26.70 -6.98
CA SER A 127 -4.75 26.86 -7.52
C SER A 127 -5.82 26.08 -6.75
N TRP A 128 -5.42 25.11 -5.92
CA TRP A 128 -6.33 24.35 -5.05
C TRP A 128 -6.61 25.04 -3.71
N LEU A 129 -5.90 26.14 -3.41
CA LEU A 129 -6.16 26.94 -2.23
C LEU A 129 -7.49 27.69 -2.37
N TRP A 130 -8.28 27.69 -1.30
CA TRP A 130 -9.48 28.52 -1.20
C TRP A 130 -9.13 29.81 -0.47
N ASN A 131 -9.17 30.93 -1.18
CA ASN A 131 -8.78 32.25 -0.67
C ASN A 131 -7.36 32.27 -0.05
N GLY A 132 -6.42 31.50 -0.62
CA GLY A 132 -5.06 31.35 -0.07
C GLY A 132 -4.94 30.39 1.11
N TYR A 133 -6.04 29.76 1.54
CA TYR A 133 -6.05 28.77 2.61
C TYR A 133 -6.18 27.35 2.07
N ARG A 134 -5.58 26.40 2.80
CA ARG A 134 -5.71 24.98 2.52
C ARG A 134 -7.07 24.49 2.98
N VAL A 135 -7.82 23.87 2.08
CA VAL A 135 -9.08 23.20 2.44
C VAL A 135 -8.76 21.78 2.87
N MET A 136 -9.03 21.45 4.13
CA MET A 136 -8.89 20.11 4.67
C MET A 136 -10.27 19.46 4.71
N LEU A 137 -10.48 18.39 3.94
CA LEU A 137 -11.64 17.52 4.12
C LEU A 137 -11.26 16.46 5.15
N VAL A 138 -11.79 16.58 6.35
CA VAL A 138 -11.68 15.54 7.37
C VAL A 138 -12.82 14.57 7.11
N ASP A 139 -12.50 13.35 6.66
CA ASP A 139 -13.48 12.27 6.67
C ASP A 139 -13.50 11.59 8.04
N GLY A 140 -14.65 11.04 8.41
CA GLY A 140 -14.81 10.27 9.64
C GLY A 140 -14.35 8.83 9.47
N THR A 141 -13.27 8.57 8.73
CA THR A 141 -12.80 7.20 8.53
C THR A 141 -12.38 6.61 9.87
N THR A 142 -13.07 5.55 10.27
CA THR A 142 -12.72 4.77 11.45
C THR A 142 -11.90 3.56 11.04
N LEU A 143 -10.95 3.19 11.90
CA LEU A 143 -10.22 1.93 11.78
C LEU A 143 -10.82 0.96 12.80
N LEU A 144 -11.08 -0.27 12.36
CA LEU A 144 -11.43 -1.36 13.26
C LEU A 144 -10.15 -2.08 13.65
N MET A 145 -9.97 -2.29 14.95
CA MET A 145 -8.87 -3.06 15.52
C MET A 145 -9.40 -4.07 16.54
N PRO A 146 -8.70 -5.20 16.77
CA PRO A 146 -9.11 -6.14 17.81
C PRO A 146 -9.24 -5.43 19.15
N ASP A 147 -10.34 -5.70 19.84
CA ASP A 147 -10.57 -5.16 21.18
C ASP A 147 -9.64 -5.89 22.17
N THR A 148 -8.49 -5.27 22.46
CA THR A 148 -7.46 -5.83 23.35
C THR A 148 -7.01 -4.74 24.31
N ASP A 149 -6.64 -5.12 25.54
CA ASP A 149 -6.19 -4.18 26.57
C ASP A 149 -5.04 -3.27 26.08
N ASN A 150 -4.15 -3.81 25.23
CA ASN A 150 -3.05 -3.04 24.68
C ASN A 150 -3.54 -1.96 23.70
N ASN A 151 -4.53 -2.29 22.88
CA ASN A 151 -5.15 -1.36 21.93
C ASN A 151 -5.93 -0.27 22.68
N GLN A 152 -6.76 -0.65 23.66
CA GLN A 152 -7.55 0.27 24.50
C GLN A 152 -6.69 1.28 25.29
N LYS A 153 -5.47 0.89 25.69
CA LYS A 153 -4.53 1.80 26.36
C LYS A 153 -3.85 2.79 25.42
N THR A 154 -3.79 2.49 24.13
CA THR A 154 -2.99 3.24 23.15
C THR A 154 -3.83 4.23 22.34
N TYR A 155 -5.07 3.87 22.00
CA TYR A 155 -5.97 4.62 21.12
C TYR A 155 -7.31 4.86 21.81
#